data_AF-A0A179EXB2-F1
#
_entry.id   AF-A0A179EXB2-F1
#
_cell.length_a   1.000
_cell.length_b   1.000
_cell.length_c   1.000
_cell.angle_alpha   90.00
_cell.angle_beta   90.00
_cell.angle_gamma   90.00
#
_symmetry.space_group_name_H-M   'P 1'
#
loop_
_entity.id
_entity.type
_entity.pdbx_description
1 polymer ?
#
loop_
_entity_poly.entity_id
_entity_poly.type
_entity_poly.pdbx_seq_one_letter_code
_entity_poly.pdbx_strand_id
1 'polypeptide(L)'
;MDLFHSPKFVSHVESLLDKFHCPGASIAIVQNHTIASAGYGLVHLHPPELMTPDTLFDVASASKSLTAASVALLVGDDQKYLNVTYETTMSSLLPDDFVMSEASYTEQVTIEDVLSHRTGVAPSDGGGLQAGCCVGINWDVKEMEANKEEIVEKKLLKMQWVTAKLGEEGHPFQT
;
A
#
# COMPACT_ATOMS: atom_id res chain seq x y z
N MET A 1 -3.23 24.74 -17.87
CA MET A 1 -3.96 24.23 -16.68
C MET A 1 -5.32 24.89 -16.49
N ASP A 2 -5.74 25.82 -17.36
CA ASP A 2 -6.97 26.61 -17.20
C ASP A 2 -8.25 25.77 -17.08
N LEU A 3 -8.26 24.59 -17.68
CA LEU A 3 -9.38 23.65 -17.56
C LEU A 3 -9.52 23.07 -16.15
N PHE A 4 -8.41 22.85 -15.43
CA PHE A 4 -8.41 22.20 -14.11
C PHE A 4 -9.14 23.03 -13.05
N HIS A 5 -9.03 24.35 -13.12
CA HIS A 5 -9.75 25.27 -12.22
C HIS A 5 -11.05 25.81 -12.83
N SER A 6 -11.46 25.33 -14.00
CA SER A 6 -12.69 25.80 -14.64
C SER A 6 -13.92 25.33 -13.86
N PRO A 7 -15.01 26.12 -13.82
CA PRO A 7 -16.25 25.71 -13.14
C PRO A 7 -16.78 24.36 -13.64
N LYS A 8 -16.61 24.07 -14.94
CA LYS A 8 -17.02 22.79 -15.53
C LYS A 8 -16.27 21.60 -14.93
N PHE A 9 -14.96 21.74 -14.67
CA PHE A 9 -14.17 20.68 -14.04
C PHE A 9 -14.58 20.49 -12.58
N VAL A 10 -14.69 21.58 -11.82
CA VAL A 10 -15.11 21.56 -10.42
C VAL A 10 -16.46 20.86 -10.27
N SER A 11 -17.48 21.27 -11.03
CA SER A 11 -18.81 20.65 -10.99
C SER A 11 -18.79 19.18 -11.42
N HIS A 12 -17.87 18.78 -12.29
CA HIS A 12 -17.72 17.37 -12.65
C HIS A 12 -17.16 16.55 -11.49
N VAL A 13 -16.12 17.05 -10.80
CA VAL A 13 -15.56 16.39 -9.62
C VAL A 13 -16.61 16.26 -8.52
N GLU A 14 -17.32 17.34 -8.19
CA GLU A 14 -18.40 17.33 -7.20
C GLU A 14 -19.48 16.30 -7.54
N SER A 15 -19.91 16.24 -8.81
CA SER A 15 -20.87 15.21 -9.26
C SER A 15 -20.34 13.78 -9.10
N LEU A 16 -19.03 13.55 -9.24
CA LEU A 16 -18.43 12.23 -9.01
C LEU A 16 -18.34 11.91 -7.51
N LEU A 17 -17.99 12.88 -6.67
CA LEU A 17 -17.99 12.71 -5.21
C LEU A 17 -19.38 12.30 -4.72
N ASP A 18 -20.42 12.99 -5.18
CA ASP A 18 -21.82 12.65 -4.85
C ASP A 18 -22.19 11.27 -5.36
N LYS A 19 -21.90 10.97 -6.64
CA LYS A 19 -22.24 9.69 -7.28
C LYS A 19 -21.61 8.50 -6.55
N PHE A 20 -20.37 8.62 -6.10
CA PHE A 20 -19.63 7.55 -5.44
C PHE A 20 -19.72 7.61 -3.91
N HIS A 21 -20.49 8.56 -3.36
CA HIS A 21 -20.60 8.78 -1.93
C HIS A 21 -19.22 8.94 -1.25
N CYS A 22 -18.30 9.61 -1.94
CA CYS A 22 -16.97 9.90 -1.42
C CYS A 22 -17.00 11.27 -0.72
N PRO A 23 -16.61 11.38 0.56
CA PRO A 23 -16.65 12.65 1.28
C PRO A 23 -15.83 13.76 0.63
N GLY A 24 -14.68 13.41 0.03
CA GLY A 24 -13.80 14.37 -0.65
C GLY A 24 -12.66 13.68 -1.37
N ALA A 25 -11.94 14.45 -2.20
CA ALA A 25 -10.76 13.99 -2.92
C ALA A 25 -9.76 15.14 -3.12
N SER A 26 -8.47 14.83 -3.06
CA SER A 26 -7.40 15.70 -3.52
C SER A 26 -6.90 15.23 -4.88
N ILE A 27 -6.78 16.15 -5.84
CA ILE A 27 -6.38 15.85 -7.21
C ILE A 27 -5.17 16.71 -7.56
N ALA A 28 -4.12 16.07 -8.10
CA ALA A 28 -2.97 16.74 -8.68
C ALA A 28 -2.80 16.35 -10.16
N ILE A 29 -2.46 17.32 -11.01
CA ILE A 29 -2.15 17.12 -12.42
C ILE A 29 -0.74 17.65 -12.68
N VAL A 30 0.10 16.80 -13.23
CA VAL A 30 1.43 17.16 -13.72
C VAL A 30 1.41 17.10 -15.24
N GLN A 31 1.71 18.23 -15.89
CA GLN A 31 1.83 18.31 -17.33
C GLN A 31 3.10 19.11 -17.68
N ASN A 32 4.07 18.43 -18.28
CA ASN A 32 5.41 18.97 -18.53
C ASN A 32 6.02 19.51 -17.22
N HIS A 33 6.34 20.80 -17.18
CA HIS A 33 6.88 21.49 -16.01
C HIS A 33 5.80 22.19 -15.17
N THR A 34 4.52 21.99 -15.49
CA THR A 34 3.40 22.62 -14.77
C THR A 34 2.73 21.61 -13.86
N ILE A 35 2.57 21.99 -12.59
CA ILE A 35 1.86 21.22 -11.58
C ILE A 35 0.68 22.07 -11.10
N ALA A 36 -0.50 21.46 -10.99
CA ALA A 36 -1.65 22.07 -10.35
C ALA A 36 -2.32 21.04 -9.44
N SER A 37 -2.78 21.46 -8.26
CA SER A 37 -3.48 20.60 -7.32
C SER A 37 -4.64 21.34 -6.65
N ALA A 38 -5.68 20.60 -6.28
CA ALA A 38 -6.87 21.12 -5.63
C ALA A 38 -7.54 20.03 -4.77
N GLY A 39 -8.09 20.43 -3.63
CA GLY A 39 -8.98 19.61 -2.81
C GLY A 39 -10.45 19.89 -3.12
N TYR A 40 -11.27 18.85 -3.07
CA TYR A 40 -12.72 18.90 -3.31
C TYR A 40 -13.45 18.14 -2.21
N GLY A 41 -14.57 18.66 -1.73
CA GLY A 41 -15.36 18.04 -0.66
C GLY A 41 -14.73 18.19 0.72
N LEU A 42 -14.92 17.19 1.57
CA LEU A 42 -14.57 17.18 2.99
C LEU A 42 -13.56 16.07 3.33
N VAL A 43 -12.65 16.36 4.25
CA VAL A 43 -11.76 15.37 4.89
C VAL A 43 -12.56 14.51 5.88
N HIS A 44 -13.35 15.17 6.73
CA HIS A 44 -14.16 14.56 7.77
C HIS A 44 -15.57 15.15 7.71
N LEU A 45 -16.59 14.34 8.02
CA LEU A 45 -17.98 14.83 8.09
C LEU A 45 -18.26 15.54 9.43
N HIS A 46 -17.60 15.10 10.51
CA HIS A 46 -17.85 15.57 11.87
C HIS A 46 -16.56 15.64 12.72
N PRO A 47 -16.08 16.84 13.09
CA PRO A 47 -16.51 18.14 12.55
C PRO A 47 -16.22 18.24 11.05
N PRO A 48 -17.03 18.98 10.26
CA PRO A 48 -16.77 19.14 8.85
C PRO A 48 -15.47 19.92 8.63
N GLU A 49 -14.57 19.36 7.81
CA GLU A 49 -13.29 19.97 7.44
C GLU A 49 -13.11 19.91 5.93
N LEU A 50 -12.74 21.03 5.30
CA LEU A 50 -12.57 21.10 3.85
C LEU A 50 -11.32 20.36 3.39
N MET A 51 -11.46 19.63 2.28
CA MET A 51 -10.36 18.97 1.61
C MET A 51 -9.37 19.98 1.02
N THR A 52 -8.07 19.73 1.16
CA THR A 52 -7.01 20.56 0.58
C THR A 52 -6.04 19.71 -0.24
N PRO A 53 -5.20 20.30 -1.11
CA PRO A 53 -4.10 19.59 -1.76
C PRO A 53 -3.17 18.85 -0.81
N ASP A 54 -3.00 19.38 0.41
CA ASP A 54 -2.05 18.90 1.41
C ASP A 54 -2.68 17.90 2.42
N THR A 55 -3.95 17.55 2.24
CA THR A 55 -4.62 16.55 3.08
C THR A 55 -3.91 15.20 2.93
N LEU A 56 -3.59 14.58 4.08
CA LEU A 56 -2.92 13.28 4.12
C LEU A 56 -3.91 12.15 3.81
N PHE A 57 -3.43 11.17 3.04
CA PHE A 57 -4.15 9.96 2.68
C PHE A 57 -3.28 8.73 2.81
N ASP A 58 -3.93 7.62 3.11
CA ASP A 58 -3.33 6.30 2.90
C ASP A 58 -3.36 5.95 1.41
N VAL A 59 -2.19 5.83 0.81
CA VAL A 59 -2.06 5.57 -0.64
C VAL A 59 -2.30 4.09 -1.01
N ALA A 60 -2.51 3.23 -0.02
CA ALA A 60 -2.87 1.81 -0.17
C ALA A 60 -1.97 1.08 -1.18
N SER A 61 -2.55 0.42 -2.19
CA SER A 61 -1.79 -0.33 -3.20
C SER A 61 -0.84 0.51 -4.05
N ALA A 62 -0.98 1.83 -4.07
CA ALA A 62 0.01 2.69 -4.73
C ALA A 62 1.38 2.62 -4.02
N SER A 63 1.47 2.20 -2.74
CA SER A 63 2.75 1.93 -2.07
C SER A 63 3.61 0.89 -2.79
N LYS A 64 3.01 -0.02 -3.58
CA LYS A 64 3.74 -1.08 -4.31
C LYS A 64 4.72 -0.49 -5.34
N SER A 65 4.38 0.64 -5.97
CA SER A 65 5.28 1.30 -6.91
C SER A 65 6.51 1.86 -6.21
N LEU A 66 6.34 2.38 -4.99
CA LEU A 66 7.45 2.83 -4.15
C LEU A 66 8.33 1.65 -3.75
N THR A 67 7.75 0.53 -3.30
CA THR A 67 8.51 -0.69 -3.01
C THR A 67 9.29 -1.17 -4.23
N ALA A 68 8.66 -1.25 -5.40
CA ALA A 68 9.32 -1.65 -6.63
C ALA A 68 10.47 -0.71 -7.00
N ALA A 69 10.29 0.60 -6.83
CA ALA A 69 11.36 1.58 -7.05
C ALA A 69 12.50 1.39 -6.04
N SER A 70 12.22 1.14 -4.76
CA SER A 70 13.24 0.84 -3.75
C SER A 70 14.04 -0.41 -4.10
N VAL A 71 13.38 -1.47 -4.57
CA VAL A 71 14.07 -2.68 -5.05
C VAL A 71 14.92 -2.37 -6.28
N ALA A 72 14.41 -1.59 -7.23
CA ALA A 72 15.17 -1.19 -8.41
C ALA A 72 16.44 -0.39 -8.06
N LEU A 73 16.41 0.43 -7.00
CA LEU A 73 17.61 1.10 -6.49
C LEU A 73 18.64 0.11 -5.92
N LEU A 74 18.20 -0.94 -5.22
CA LEU A 74 19.10 -1.99 -4.71
C LEU A 74 19.71 -2.80 -5.85
N VAL A 75 18.92 -3.19 -6.85
CA VAL A 75 19.40 -3.87 -8.06
C VAL A 75 20.37 -2.99 -8.85
N GLY A 76 20.11 -1.68 -8.90
CA GLY A 76 20.97 -0.72 -9.59
C GLY A 76 22.30 -0.43 -8.87
N ASP A 77 22.36 -0.62 -7.54
CA ASP A 77 23.60 -0.52 -6.74
C ASP A 77 24.28 -1.90 -6.66
N ASP A 78 24.55 -2.47 -7.83
CA ASP A 78 25.11 -3.82 -7.99
C ASP A 78 26.51 -3.98 -7.37
N GLN A 79 27.24 -2.88 -7.15
CA GLN A 79 28.54 -2.89 -6.47
C GLN A 79 28.42 -3.19 -4.98
N LYS A 80 27.33 -2.72 -4.35
CA LYS A 80 27.09 -2.88 -2.92
C LYS A 80 26.22 -4.10 -2.62
N TYR A 81 25.26 -4.39 -3.50
CA TYR A 81 24.29 -5.47 -3.33
C TYR A 81 24.40 -6.47 -4.49
N LEU A 82 25.60 -7.03 -4.69
CA LEU A 82 25.94 -7.97 -5.78
C LEU A 82 24.98 -9.15 -5.93
N ASN A 83 24.34 -9.58 -4.84
CA ASN A 83 23.45 -10.74 -4.82
C ASN A 83 21.96 -10.35 -4.91
N VAL A 84 21.63 -9.08 -5.15
CA VAL A 84 20.25 -8.59 -5.29
C VAL A 84 20.01 -8.24 -6.76
N THR A 85 19.59 -9.23 -7.55
CA THR A 85 19.09 -9.06 -8.91
C THR A 85 17.62 -9.47 -8.96
N TYR A 86 16.92 -9.15 -10.06
CA TYR A 86 15.52 -9.55 -10.21
C TYR A 86 15.33 -11.07 -10.19
N GLU A 87 16.35 -11.83 -10.61
CA GLU A 87 16.40 -13.29 -10.63
C GLU A 87 16.83 -13.90 -9.28
N THR A 88 17.25 -13.09 -8.31
CA THR A 88 17.59 -13.58 -6.97
C THR A 88 16.37 -14.23 -6.33
N THR A 89 16.54 -15.43 -5.77
CA THR A 89 15.46 -16.15 -5.09
C THR A 89 15.20 -15.58 -3.71
N MET A 90 13.93 -15.49 -3.31
CA MET A 90 13.54 -14.96 -2.00
C MET A 90 14.11 -15.80 -0.84
N SER A 91 14.19 -17.13 -1.01
CA SER A 91 14.82 -18.03 -0.05
C SER A 91 16.34 -17.81 0.10
N SER A 92 17.02 -17.23 -0.89
CA SER A 92 18.43 -16.86 -0.72
C SER A 92 18.60 -15.57 0.11
N LEU A 93 17.62 -14.67 0.06
CA LEU A 93 17.61 -13.41 0.81
C LEU A 93 17.09 -13.57 2.23
N LEU A 94 16.14 -14.49 2.43
CA LEU A 94 15.42 -14.74 3.68
C LEU A 94 15.38 -16.26 3.96
N PRO A 95 16.54 -16.90 4.21
CA PRO A 95 16.66 -18.35 4.25
C PRO A 95 15.83 -19.04 5.35
N ASP A 96 15.68 -18.39 6.50
CA ASP A 96 14.97 -18.96 7.64
C ASP A 96 13.50 -18.51 7.72
N ASP A 97 13.12 -17.47 6.96
CA ASP A 97 11.82 -16.80 7.08
C ASP A 97 10.91 -16.98 5.85
N PHE A 98 11.48 -17.22 4.67
CA PHE A 98 10.69 -17.37 3.44
C PHE A 98 10.33 -18.84 3.20
N VAL A 99 9.05 -19.16 3.35
CA VAL A 99 8.50 -20.50 3.08
C VAL A 99 7.20 -20.41 2.29
N MET A 100 7.09 -21.24 1.26
CA MET A 100 5.90 -21.42 0.43
C MET A 100 5.24 -22.77 0.72
N SER A 101 4.07 -23.03 0.12
CA SER A 101 3.31 -24.27 0.33
C SER A 101 4.07 -25.55 -0.05
N GLU A 102 5.02 -25.46 -0.98
CA GLU A 102 5.88 -26.57 -1.41
C GLU A 102 7.34 -26.13 -1.43
N ALA A 103 8.25 -27.05 -1.11
CA ALA A 103 9.70 -26.78 -1.11
C ALA A 103 10.20 -26.29 -2.48
N SER A 104 9.67 -26.86 -3.56
CA SER A 104 9.98 -26.46 -4.94
C SER A 104 9.68 -24.98 -5.19
N TYR A 105 8.56 -24.44 -4.66
CA TYR A 105 8.22 -23.03 -4.78
C TYR A 105 9.09 -22.15 -3.88
N THR A 106 9.38 -22.59 -2.65
CA THR A 106 10.30 -21.88 -1.74
C THR A 106 11.66 -21.64 -2.39
N GLU A 107 12.18 -22.63 -3.10
CA GLU A 107 13.50 -22.59 -3.73
C GLU A 107 13.55 -21.77 -5.03
N GLN A 108 12.40 -21.50 -5.67
CA GLN A 108 12.35 -20.93 -7.02
C GLN A 108 11.76 -19.53 -7.13
N VAL A 109 10.96 -19.07 -6.15
CA VAL A 109 10.34 -17.74 -6.22
C VAL A 109 11.41 -16.64 -6.19
N THR A 110 11.42 -15.80 -7.22
CA THR A 110 12.37 -14.69 -7.39
C THR A 110 11.81 -13.35 -6.93
N ILE A 111 12.69 -12.33 -6.81
CA ILE A 111 12.27 -10.93 -6.61
C ILE A 111 11.31 -10.50 -7.73
N GLU A 112 11.60 -10.83 -8.99
CA GLU A 112 10.74 -10.51 -10.12
C GLU A 112 9.34 -11.11 -9.94
N ASP A 113 9.26 -12.37 -9.50
CA ASP A 113 7.97 -13.04 -9.27
C ASP A 113 7.13 -12.33 -8.20
N VAL A 114 7.77 -11.85 -7.14
CA VAL A 114 7.10 -11.07 -6.08
C VAL A 114 6.59 -9.73 -6.62
N LEU A 115 7.42 -8.99 -7.37
CA LEU A 115 7.07 -7.68 -7.91
C LEU A 115 6.03 -7.74 -9.04
N SER A 116 5.98 -8.85 -9.78
CA SER A 116 5.12 -9.05 -10.96
C SER A 116 3.90 -9.92 -10.71
N HIS A 117 3.62 -10.26 -9.44
CA HIS A 117 2.46 -11.07 -9.03
C HIS A 117 2.46 -12.51 -9.62
N ARG A 118 3.63 -13.14 -9.77
CA ARG A 118 3.79 -14.50 -10.32
C ARG A 118 4.03 -15.59 -9.28
N THR A 119 4.00 -15.26 -7.99
CA THR A 119 4.31 -16.20 -6.90
C THR A 119 3.27 -17.32 -6.70
N GLY A 120 2.06 -17.16 -7.26
CA GLY A 120 0.94 -18.10 -7.05
C GLY A 120 0.27 -18.00 -5.68
N VAL A 121 0.71 -17.08 -4.81
CA VAL A 121 0.10 -16.86 -3.49
C VAL A 121 -1.30 -16.24 -3.66
N ALA A 122 -2.30 -16.85 -3.03
CA ALA A 122 -3.65 -16.31 -3.02
C ALA A 122 -3.71 -14.98 -2.24
N PRO A 123 -4.56 -14.02 -2.64
CA PRO A 123 -4.84 -12.85 -1.81
C PRO A 123 -5.35 -13.27 -0.43
N SER A 124 -5.07 -12.47 0.60
CA SER A 124 -5.43 -12.73 2.00
C SER A 124 -6.94 -12.88 2.29
N ASP A 125 -7.81 -12.66 1.29
CA ASP A 125 -9.27 -12.61 1.46
C ASP A 125 -10.06 -13.77 0.79
N GLY A 126 -9.41 -14.88 0.43
CA GLY A 126 -10.12 -16.12 0.04
C GLY A 126 -10.98 -16.04 -1.23
N GLY A 127 -10.80 -15.02 -2.07
CA GLY A 127 -11.40 -14.89 -3.40
C GLY A 127 -10.45 -15.42 -4.48
N GLY A 128 -10.99 -16.19 -5.44
CA GLY A 128 -10.23 -16.89 -6.48
C GLY A 128 -9.23 -16.02 -7.25
N LEU A 129 -8.10 -16.67 -7.59
CA LEU A 129 -7.07 -16.30 -8.57
C LEU A 129 -7.23 -14.93 -9.26
N GLN A 130 -6.70 -13.89 -8.62
CA GLN A 130 -6.07 -12.76 -9.32
C GLN A 130 -5.10 -12.01 -8.40
N ALA A 131 -3.89 -11.78 -8.92
CA ALA A 131 -2.84 -10.87 -8.43
C ALA A 131 -2.43 -11.02 -6.95
N GLY A 132 -1.64 -12.06 -6.65
CA GLY A 132 -0.98 -12.19 -5.35
C GLY A 132 -0.01 -11.04 -5.14
N CYS A 133 -0.23 -10.23 -4.11
CA CYS A 133 0.74 -9.24 -3.67
C CYS A 133 1.15 -9.56 -2.25
N CYS A 134 2.38 -10.03 -2.07
CA CYS A 134 3.02 -10.06 -0.76
C CYS A 134 4.02 -8.91 -0.71
N VAL A 135 3.52 -7.70 -0.48
CA VAL A 135 4.27 -6.68 0.26
C VAL A 135 3.28 -6.09 1.24
N GLY A 136 3.10 -6.79 2.36
CA GLY A 136 2.64 -6.13 3.58
C GLY A 136 3.83 -5.34 4.09
N ILE A 137 3.83 -4.02 3.89
CA ILE A 137 4.57 -3.16 4.81
C ILE A 137 3.67 -3.07 6.05
N ASN A 138 3.64 -4.15 6.84
CA ASN A 138 3.21 -4.02 8.21
C ASN A 138 4.28 -3.16 8.87
N TRP A 139 3.85 -1.97 9.29
CA TRP A 139 4.29 -1.24 10.47
C TRP A 139 5.54 -1.83 11.16
N ASP A 140 6.52 -0.98 11.45
CA ASP A 140 7.66 -1.37 12.29
C ASP A 140 7.12 -2.06 13.55
N VAL A 141 7.40 -3.35 13.69
CA VAL A 141 6.88 -4.19 14.79
C VAL A 141 7.24 -3.58 16.14
N LYS A 142 8.38 -2.88 16.24
CA LYS A 142 8.78 -2.18 17.46
C LYS A 142 7.88 -0.99 17.76
N GLU A 143 7.42 -0.30 16.73
CA GLU A 143 6.48 0.82 16.84
C GLU A 143 5.07 0.33 17.20
N MET A 144 4.64 -0.81 16.64
CA MET A 144 3.36 -1.43 17.04
C MET A 144 3.38 -1.89 18.49
N GLU A 145 4.45 -2.56 18.93
CA GLU A 145 4.59 -2.99 20.32
C GLU A 145 4.64 -1.78 21.27
N ALA A 146 5.33 -0.71 20.88
CA ALA A 146 5.40 0.52 21.67
C ALA A 146 4.04 1.22 21.82
N ASN A 147 3.09 1.01 20.90
CA ASN A 147 1.79 1.69 20.85
C ASN A 147 0.60 0.70 20.95
N LYS A 148 0.83 -0.53 21.40
CA LYS A 148 -0.15 -1.63 21.39
C LYS A 148 -1.46 -1.30 22.11
N GLU A 149 -1.38 -0.64 23.26
CA GLU A 149 -2.55 -0.29 24.08
C GLU A 149 -3.49 0.67 23.34
N GLU A 150 -2.93 1.69 22.70
CA GLU A 150 -3.68 2.67 21.90
C GLU A 150 -4.32 2.03 20.67
N ILE A 151 -3.58 1.15 19.98
CA ILE A 151 -4.05 0.43 18.79
C ILE A 151 -5.28 -0.42 19.11
N VAL A 152 -5.28 -1.10 20.26
CA VAL A 152 -6.39 -1.93 20.74
C VAL A 152 -7.55 -1.05 21.21
N GLU A 153 -7.29 -0.04 22.03
CA GLU A 153 -8.31 0.88 22.58
C GLU A 153 -9.08 1.60 21.47
N LYS A 154 -8.36 2.14 20.49
CA LYS A 154 -8.92 2.91 19.38
C LYS A 154 -9.34 2.06 18.18
N LYS A 155 -9.18 0.73 18.26
CA LYS A 155 -9.54 -0.23 17.19
C LYS A 155 -8.89 0.12 15.84
N LEU A 156 -7.63 0.56 15.85
CA LEU A 156 -6.96 1.09 14.66
C LEU A 156 -6.77 0.02 13.56
N LEU A 157 -6.74 -1.26 13.93
CA LEU A 157 -6.70 -2.39 12.99
C LEU A 157 -7.98 -2.61 12.19
N LYS A 158 -9.10 -2.00 12.58
CA LYS A 158 -10.35 -2.03 11.81
C LYS A 158 -10.45 -0.92 10.77
N MET A 159 -9.56 0.07 10.83
CA MET A 159 -9.61 1.28 10.00
C MET A 159 -8.80 1.16 8.69
N GLN A 160 -7.98 0.11 8.57
CA GLN A 160 -7.30 -0.25 7.33
C GLN A 160 -7.38 -1.76 7.11
N TRP A 161 -7.68 -2.13 5.86
CA TRP A 161 -7.62 -3.43 5.18
C TRP A 161 -6.73 -4.54 5.80
N VAL A 162 -7.02 -4.97 7.02
CA VAL A 162 -6.40 -6.15 7.63
C VAL A 162 -7.46 -6.87 8.45
N THR A 163 -7.94 -8.00 7.95
CA THR A 163 -8.77 -8.98 8.68
C THR A 163 -7.93 -9.79 9.69
N ALA A 164 -6.93 -9.18 10.32
CA ALA A 164 -6.13 -9.85 11.33
C ALA A 164 -6.93 -9.99 12.64
N LYS A 165 -7.00 -11.21 13.17
CA LYS A 165 -7.41 -11.45 14.55
C LYS A 165 -6.14 -11.53 15.39
N LEU A 166 -5.99 -10.62 16.35
CA LEU A 166 -4.90 -10.68 17.31
C LEU A 166 -5.12 -11.83 18.30
N GLY A 167 -4.06 -12.57 18.64
CA GLY A 167 -4.04 -13.49 19.78
C GLY A 167 -4.06 -12.74 21.12
N GLU A 168 -4.14 -13.46 22.25
CA GLU A 168 -4.24 -12.86 23.60
C GLU A 168 -3.07 -11.92 23.93
N GLU A 169 -1.90 -12.13 23.32
CA GLU A 169 -0.73 -11.27 23.48
C GLU A 169 -0.59 -10.17 22.41
N GLY A 170 -1.60 -9.96 21.56
CA GLY A 170 -1.58 -8.87 20.57
C GLY A 170 -0.71 -9.12 19.34
N HIS A 171 -0.15 -10.33 19.18
CA HIS A 171 0.61 -10.70 17.99
C HIS A 171 -0.33 -11.05 16.82
N PRO A 172 -0.13 -10.51 15.60
CA PRO A 172 -1.07 -10.65 14.49
C PRO A 172 -1.08 -12.04 13.80
N PHE A 173 -0.14 -12.93 14.16
CA PHE A 173 0.00 -14.26 13.56
C PHE A 173 0.09 -15.43 14.56
N GLN A 174 -0.16 -15.19 15.85
CA GLN A 174 -0.30 -16.27 16.82
C GLN A 174 -1.78 -16.61 16.95
N THR A 175 -2.18 -17.74 16.34
CA THR A 175 -3.41 -18.45 16.70
C THR A 175 -3.21 -19.28 17.95
#